data_AF-X1CQ00-F1
#
_entry.id   AF-X1CQ00-F1
#
_cell.length_a   1.000
_cell.length_b   1.000
_cell.length_c   1.000
_cell.angle_alpha   90.00
_cell.angle_beta   90.00
_cell.angle_gamma   90.00
#
_symmetry.space_group_name_H-M   'P 1'
#
loop_
_entity.id
_entity.type
_entity.pdbx_description
1 polymer ?
#
loop_
_entity_poly.entity_id
_entity_poly.type
_entity_poly.pdbx_seq_one_letter_code
_entity_poly.pdbx_strand_id
1 'polypeptide(L)'
;MNDVLSGFAVATGTTTPAVALDFAGNEIIRASVGRATIQVSSNIYITGSVAFEKGAIEEFKVADGALPISEIAGELKSLLDIDLDPLLDIPATGAESTNVSIMTIGASNVQAFIGMKGPYWTYADDAIVNGGDNDGKFDENEADPDAVGLVIEDFDFGMAILKPVNILDFGKYFSLKGSAEQISLVGIDDVTLSAESLLVEVNLSSPNVYGLSLFPVIDYASTFPDDEREELFNVVAA
;
A
#
# COMPACT_ATOMS: atom_id res chain seq x y z
N MET A 1 -14.26 -40.78 -18.11
CA MET A 1 -13.61 -39.99 -17.05
C MET A 1 -13.97 -38.54 -17.35
N ASN A 2 -14.92 -37.98 -16.59
CA ASN A 2 -15.31 -36.58 -16.76
C ASN A 2 -14.22 -35.75 -16.09
N ASP A 3 -13.34 -35.19 -16.90
CA ASP A 3 -12.41 -34.17 -16.46
C ASP A 3 -13.25 -32.90 -16.23
N VAL A 4 -13.69 -32.69 -14.99
CA VAL A 4 -14.35 -31.46 -14.61
C VAL A 4 -13.27 -30.41 -14.65
N LEU A 5 -13.18 -29.69 -15.77
CA LEU A 5 -12.30 -28.55 -15.92
C LEU A 5 -12.52 -27.60 -14.73
N SER A 6 -11.50 -27.44 -13.89
CA SER A 6 -11.48 -26.48 -12.79
C SER A 6 -11.35 -25.07 -13.36
N GLY A 7 -12.44 -24.51 -13.90
CA GLY A 7 -12.40 -23.18 -14.52
C GLY A 7 -13.60 -22.86 -15.42
N PHE A 8 -13.63 -21.63 -15.93
CA PHE A 8 -14.63 -21.20 -16.90
C PHE A 8 -14.24 -21.68 -18.30
N ALA A 9 -15.03 -22.59 -18.88
CA ALA A 9 -14.74 -23.15 -20.20
C ALA A 9 -15.06 -22.15 -21.31
N VAL A 10 -14.04 -21.73 -22.07
CA VAL A 10 -14.18 -20.91 -23.27
C VAL A 10 -14.03 -21.78 -24.51
N ALA A 11 -15.07 -21.82 -25.33
CA ALA A 11 -15.03 -22.50 -26.62
C ALA A 11 -14.20 -21.66 -27.61
N THR A 12 -13.01 -22.15 -27.95
CA THR A 12 -12.09 -21.49 -28.91
C THR A 12 -12.34 -21.90 -30.36
N GLY A 13 -13.29 -22.81 -30.60
CA GLY A 13 -13.65 -23.30 -31.91
C GLY A 13 -14.79 -24.32 -31.85
N THR A 14 -15.27 -24.76 -33.02
CA THR A 14 -16.38 -25.72 -33.15
C THR A 14 -15.92 -27.18 -33.10
N THR A 15 -14.62 -27.43 -33.21
CA THR A 15 -14.02 -28.78 -33.23
C THR A 15 -12.86 -28.95 -32.25
N THR A 16 -12.45 -27.88 -31.56
CA THR A 16 -11.39 -27.90 -30.56
C THR A 16 -11.97 -28.06 -29.15
N PRO A 17 -11.31 -28.83 -28.26
CA PRO A 17 -11.69 -28.87 -26.85
C PRO A 17 -11.70 -27.47 -26.24
N ALA A 18 -12.67 -27.21 -25.35
CA ALA A 18 -12.76 -25.93 -24.66
C ALA A 18 -11.51 -25.69 -23.81
N VAL A 19 -11.03 -24.45 -23.81
CA VAL A 19 -9.93 -24.03 -22.94
C VAL A 19 -10.56 -23.60 -21.61
N ALA A 20 -10.11 -24.20 -20.51
CA ALA A 20 -10.52 -23.77 -19.18
C ALA A 20 -9.71 -22.52 -18.79
N LEU A 21 -10.41 -21.41 -18.53
CA LEU A 21 -9.83 -20.31 -17.77
C LEU A 21 -9.86 -20.71 -16.30
N ASP A 22 -8.70 -21.09 -15.78
CA ASP A 22 -8.52 -21.35 -14.36
C ASP A 22 -8.50 -20.01 -13.61
N PHE A 23 -9.57 -19.73 -12.88
CA PHE A 23 -9.67 -18.59 -11.97
C PHE A 23 -9.37 -19.00 -10.52
N ALA A 24 -8.97 -20.26 -10.28
CA ALA A 24 -8.91 -20.86 -8.95
C ALA A 24 -7.61 -20.57 -8.19
N GLY A 25 -6.73 -19.70 -8.67
CA GLY A 25 -5.47 -19.46 -7.97
C GLY A 25 -4.73 -18.23 -8.40
N ASN A 26 -5.36 -17.05 -8.34
CA ASN A 26 -4.76 -15.72 -8.10
C ASN A 26 -5.63 -14.65 -8.76
N GLU A 27 -6.68 -14.19 -8.06
CA GLU A 27 -7.48 -13.04 -8.50
C GLU A 27 -6.63 -11.77 -8.40
N ILE A 28 -5.81 -11.52 -9.42
CA ILE A 28 -5.04 -10.29 -9.53
C ILE A 28 -5.85 -9.31 -10.36
N ILE A 29 -6.33 -8.24 -9.73
CA ILE A 29 -6.89 -7.09 -10.43
C ILE A 29 -5.90 -5.95 -10.26
N ARG A 30 -5.19 -5.61 -11.33
CA ARG A 30 -4.28 -4.46 -11.38
C ARG A 30 -4.86 -3.36 -12.25
N ALA A 31 -4.82 -2.13 -11.74
CA ALA A 31 -5.05 -0.93 -12.51
C ALA A 31 -3.91 0.05 -12.22
N SER A 32 -3.27 0.58 -13.26
CA SER A 32 -2.22 1.58 -13.11
C SER A 32 -2.43 2.74 -14.04
N VAL A 33 -1.93 3.90 -13.62
CA VAL A 33 -1.87 5.11 -14.41
C VAL A 33 -0.47 5.67 -14.27
N GLY A 34 0.20 5.89 -15.41
CA GLY A 34 1.56 6.43 -15.41
C GLY A 34 1.62 7.85 -14.83
N ARG A 35 0.53 8.59 -14.91
CA ARG A 35 0.42 9.96 -14.41
C ARG A 35 -1.01 10.28 -13.97
N ALA A 36 -1.19 10.48 -12.69
CA ALA A 36 -2.40 11.04 -12.11
C ALA A 36 -2.07 12.37 -11.42
N THR A 37 -3.03 13.29 -11.45
CA THR A 37 -3.01 14.49 -10.62
C THR A 37 -4.23 14.45 -9.71
N ILE A 38 -4.00 14.43 -8.41
CA ILE A 38 -5.01 14.53 -7.37
C ILE A 38 -4.94 15.94 -6.81
N GLN A 39 -6.03 16.68 -6.95
CA GLN A 39 -6.18 17.98 -6.35
C GLN A 39 -7.22 17.92 -5.24
N VAL A 40 -6.81 18.24 -4.01
CA VAL A 40 -7.72 18.38 -2.87
C VAL A 40 -7.81 19.86 -2.52
N SER A 41 -8.94 20.49 -2.87
CA SER A 41 -9.13 21.94 -2.75
C SER A 41 -8.11 22.75 -3.58
N SER A 42 -7.91 24.03 -3.27
CA SER A 42 -6.94 24.91 -3.92
C SER A 42 -5.53 24.84 -3.30
N ASN A 43 -5.30 23.91 -2.36
CA ASN A 43 -4.12 23.95 -1.50
C ASN A 43 -3.31 22.65 -1.49
N ILE A 44 -3.83 21.56 -2.03
CA ILE A 44 -3.14 20.26 -2.04
C ILE A 44 -3.16 19.73 -3.47
N TYR A 45 -1.97 19.50 -4.00
CA TYR A 45 -1.74 18.98 -5.34
C TYR A 45 -0.76 17.83 -5.22
N ILE A 46 -1.12 16.67 -5.74
CA ILE A 46 -0.30 15.47 -5.70
C ILE A 46 -0.27 14.92 -7.10
N THR A 47 0.92 14.65 -7.63
CA THR A 47 1.05 14.16 -8.99
C THR A 47 2.14 13.11 -9.11
N GLY A 48 1.88 12.05 -9.87
CA GLY A 48 2.83 10.95 -10.02
C GLY A 48 2.17 9.73 -10.62
N SER A 49 2.90 8.62 -10.68
CA SER A 49 2.35 7.33 -11.09
C SER A 49 1.61 6.69 -9.91
N VAL A 50 0.51 6.00 -10.18
CA VAL A 50 -0.25 5.27 -9.15
C VAL A 50 -0.67 3.92 -9.71
N ALA A 51 -0.49 2.88 -8.91
CA ALA A 51 -0.99 1.55 -9.17
C ALA A 51 -1.85 1.08 -7.99
N PHE A 52 -2.93 0.39 -8.33
CA PHE A 52 -3.78 -0.32 -7.40
C PHE A 52 -3.78 -1.78 -7.79
N GLU A 53 -3.64 -2.67 -6.81
CA GLU A 53 -3.75 -4.09 -7.01
C GLU A 53 -4.61 -4.73 -5.92
N LYS A 54 -5.54 -5.60 -6.34
CA LYS A 54 -6.10 -6.64 -5.47
C LYS A 54 -5.33 -7.90 -5.78
N GLY A 55 -4.59 -8.40 -4.79
CA GLY A 55 -3.79 -9.62 -4.91
C GLY A 55 -4.59 -10.87 -4.56
N ALA A 56 -3.90 -12.01 -4.68
CA ALA A 56 -4.43 -13.30 -4.25
C ALA A 56 -4.63 -13.35 -2.72
N ILE A 57 -5.27 -14.43 -2.26
CA ILE A 57 -5.27 -14.77 -0.85
C ILE A 57 -3.93 -15.44 -0.54
N GLU A 58 -3.19 -14.90 0.43
CA GLU A 58 -1.93 -15.48 0.88
C GLU A 58 -1.90 -15.62 2.40
N GLU A 59 -1.03 -16.51 2.88
CA GLU A 59 -0.76 -16.67 4.30
C GLU A 59 0.35 -15.71 4.73
N PHE A 60 0.10 -14.94 5.78
CA PHE A 60 1.10 -14.09 6.43
C PHE A 60 1.34 -14.56 7.86
N LYS A 61 2.60 -14.48 8.30
CA LYS A 61 2.95 -14.59 9.71
C LYS A 61 2.56 -13.31 10.46
N VAL A 62 2.27 -13.45 11.74
CA VAL A 62 1.98 -12.33 12.64
C VAL A 62 3.00 -12.23 13.76
N ALA A 63 3.22 -11.00 14.22
CA ALA A 63 4.01 -10.69 15.41
C ALA A 63 3.12 -10.02 16.46
N ASP A 64 3.60 -9.99 17.70
CA ASP A 64 2.93 -9.31 18.81
C ASP A 64 2.61 -7.84 18.48
N GLY A 65 1.45 -7.38 18.94
CA GLY A 65 1.09 -5.97 18.93
C GLY A 65 1.61 -5.26 20.18
N ALA A 66 0.80 -4.36 20.73
CA ALA A 66 1.08 -3.70 22.00
C ALA A 66 1.01 -4.66 23.20
N LEU A 67 0.30 -5.78 23.06
CA LEU A 67 0.20 -6.85 24.05
C LEU A 67 0.67 -8.16 23.41
N PRO A 68 1.34 -9.04 24.17
CA PRO A 68 1.71 -10.37 23.69
C PRO A 68 0.47 -11.20 23.35
N ILE A 69 0.53 -11.94 22.24
CA ILE A 69 -0.56 -12.80 21.77
C ILE A 69 -1.01 -13.78 22.88
N SER A 70 -0.05 -14.33 23.64
CA SER A 70 -0.34 -15.27 24.73
C SER A 70 -1.17 -14.65 25.87
N GLU A 71 -1.00 -13.35 26.14
CA GLU A 71 -1.78 -12.65 27.16
C GLU A 71 -3.22 -12.44 26.70
N ILE A 72 -3.40 -11.97 25.46
CA ILE A 72 -4.73 -11.76 24.86
C ILE A 72 -5.51 -13.07 24.80
N ALA A 73 -4.88 -14.15 24.33
CA ALA A 73 -5.50 -15.47 24.24
C ALA A 73 -5.95 -16.00 25.60
N GLY A 74 -5.13 -15.81 26.64
CA GLY A 74 -5.45 -16.17 28.02
C GLY A 74 -6.68 -15.44 28.57
N GLU A 75 -6.72 -14.11 28.40
CA GLU A 75 -7.82 -13.26 28.85
C GLU A 75 -9.13 -13.57 28.10
N LEU A 76 -9.08 -13.76 26.78
CA LEU A 76 -10.27 -14.06 25.99
C LEU A 76 -10.89 -15.41 26.37
N LYS A 77 -10.05 -16.42 26.60
CA LYS A 77 -10.47 -17.73 27.12
C LYS A 77 -11.14 -17.60 28.49
N SER A 78 -10.57 -16.78 29.38
CA SER A 78 -11.13 -16.54 30.71
C SER A 78 -12.45 -15.77 30.69
N LEU A 79 -12.64 -14.84 29.75
CA LEU A 79 -13.85 -14.00 29.67
C LEU A 79 -15.04 -14.70 29.01
N LEU A 80 -14.77 -15.54 28.02
CA LEU A 80 -15.84 -16.16 27.24
C LEU A 80 -16.32 -17.50 27.80
N ASP A 81 -15.54 -18.17 28.66
CA ASP A 81 -15.79 -19.57 29.10
C ASP A 81 -16.07 -20.52 27.90
N ILE A 82 -15.55 -20.13 26.73
CA ILE A 82 -15.62 -20.89 25.49
C ILE A 82 -14.32 -21.66 25.38
N ASP A 83 -14.44 -22.97 25.18
CA ASP A 83 -13.30 -23.79 24.75
C ASP A 83 -13.01 -23.44 23.28
N LEU A 84 -11.89 -22.75 23.03
CA LEU A 84 -11.46 -22.24 21.71
C LEU A 84 -11.01 -23.35 20.73
N ASP A 85 -11.41 -24.60 20.98
CA ASP A 85 -11.06 -25.82 20.22
C ASP A 85 -11.50 -25.73 18.74
N PRO A 86 -10.84 -26.47 17.82
CA PRO A 86 -9.86 -25.97 16.84
C PRO A 86 -10.44 -25.09 15.71
N LEU A 87 -11.70 -24.66 15.79
CA LEU A 87 -12.38 -23.84 14.79
C LEU A 87 -11.99 -22.35 14.83
N LEU A 88 -11.24 -21.91 15.86
CA LEU A 88 -10.80 -20.52 16.05
C LEU A 88 -9.26 -20.43 16.00
N ASP A 89 -8.69 -20.84 14.86
CA ASP A 89 -7.28 -20.61 14.53
C ASP A 89 -7.13 -19.20 13.91
N ILE A 90 -7.09 -18.18 14.78
CA ILE A 90 -6.91 -16.78 14.39
C ILE A 90 -5.82 -16.12 15.25
N PRO A 91 -5.15 -15.08 14.76
CA PRO A 91 -4.07 -14.42 15.50
C PRO A 91 -4.44 -13.97 16.92
N ALA A 92 -5.64 -13.43 17.10
CA ALA A 92 -6.11 -12.96 18.41
C ALA A 92 -6.27 -14.07 19.47
N THR A 93 -6.31 -15.34 19.08
CA THR A 93 -6.45 -16.51 19.97
C THR A 93 -5.18 -17.33 20.11
N GLY A 94 -4.08 -16.94 19.46
CA GLY A 94 -2.81 -17.67 19.54
C GLY A 94 -2.26 -18.18 18.22
N ALA A 95 -2.94 -18.01 17.10
CA ALA A 95 -2.40 -18.43 15.81
C ALA A 95 -1.19 -17.55 15.42
N GLU A 96 -0.18 -18.17 14.82
CA GLU A 96 1.04 -17.48 14.35
C GLU A 96 0.93 -17.01 12.90
N SER A 97 -0.17 -17.33 12.22
CA SER A 97 -0.45 -16.90 10.85
C SER A 97 -1.92 -16.61 10.61
N THR A 98 -2.19 -15.92 9.51
CA THR A 98 -3.55 -15.69 9.00
C THR A 98 -3.56 -15.66 7.48
N ASN A 99 -4.63 -16.21 6.90
CA ASN A 99 -4.86 -16.12 5.46
C ASN A 99 -5.64 -14.83 5.17
N VAL A 100 -5.09 -13.98 4.30
CA VAL A 100 -5.61 -12.64 4.05
C VAL A 100 -5.80 -12.37 2.57
N SER A 101 -6.89 -11.70 2.23
CA SER A 101 -7.02 -11.03 0.94
C SER A 101 -6.24 -9.72 0.98
N ILE A 102 -5.43 -9.48 -0.04
CA ILE A 102 -4.49 -8.37 -0.10
C ILE A 102 -5.00 -7.30 -1.06
N MET A 103 -4.93 -6.04 -0.64
CA MET A 103 -5.07 -4.89 -1.51
C MET A 103 -3.84 -4.00 -1.33
N THR A 104 -3.13 -3.72 -2.41
CA THR A 104 -1.98 -2.81 -2.40
C THR A 104 -2.25 -1.56 -3.23
N ILE A 105 -1.66 -0.46 -2.79
CA ILE A 105 -1.61 0.80 -3.51
C ILE A 105 -0.15 1.23 -3.52
N GLY A 106 0.40 1.38 -4.72
CA GLY A 106 1.74 1.90 -4.92
C GLY A 106 1.66 3.25 -5.63
N ALA A 107 2.59 4.14 -5.32
CA ALA A 107 2.85 5.31 -6.13
C ALA A 107 4.34 5.54 -6.22
N SER A 108 4.78 6.02 -7.37
CA SER A 108 6.18 6.33 -7.61
C SER A 108 6.37 7.64 -8.33
N ASN A 109 7.52 8.26 -8.08
CA ASN A 109 7.90 9.58 -8.57
C ASN A 109 6.80 10.60 -8.24
N VAL A 110 6.27 10.56 -7.01
CA VAL A 110 5.21 11.46 -6.59
C VAL A 110 5.81 12.80 -6.20
N GLN A 111 5.29 13.85 -6.79
CA GLN A 111 5.50 15.22 -6.37
C GLN A 111 4.24 15.73 -5.67
N ALA A 112 4.40 16.40 -4.53
CA ALA A 112 3.28 16.98 -3.83
C ALA A 112 3.55 18.42 -3.40
N PHE A 113 2.53 19.27 -3.53
CA PHE A 113 2.52 20.63 -3.01
C PHE A 113 1.36 20.81 -2.04
N ILE A 114 1.66 21.33 -0.84
CA ILE A 114 0.69 21.65 0.20
C ILE A 114 0.90 23.10 0.61
N GLY A 115 0.03 24.01 0.18
CA GLY A 115 0.24 25.44 0.40
C GLY A 115 -0.82 26.34 -0.21
N MET A 116 -0.53 27.63 -0.25
CA MET A 116 -1.36 28.66 -0.87
C MET A 116 -0.78 29.10 -2.20
N LYS A 117 -1.65 29.64 -3.06
CA LYS A 117 -1.27 30.15 -4.39
C LYS A 117 -0.49 29.12 -5.23
N GLY A 118 -0.84 27.86 -5.05
CA GLY A 118 -0.25 26.77 -5.84
C GLY A 118 -1.08 26.39 -7.06
N PRO A 119 -0.66 25.31 -7.74
CA PRO A 119 0.45 24.42 -7.39
C PRO A 119 1.83 25.09 -7.53
N TYR A 120 2.84 24.59 -6.82
CA TYR A 120 4.22 25.08 -6.98
C TYR A 120 4.83 24.77 -8.34
N TRP A 121 4.35 23.70 -8.98
CA TRP A 121 4.81 23.26 -10.29
C TRP A 121 3.71 22.44 -10.96
N THR A 122 3.69 22.41 -12.30
CA THR A 122 2.83 21.52 -13.07
C THR A 122 3.58 20.83 -14.19
N TYR A 123 3.06 19.68 -14.64
CA TYR A 123 3.53 19.04 -15.87
C TYR A 123 3.35 19.88 -17.15
N ALA A 124 2.60 20.98 -17.11
CA ALA A 124 2.59 21.90 -18.23
C ALA A 124 3.88 22.72 -18.24
N ASP A 125 4.41 23.09 -17.07
CA ASP A 125 5.63 23.91 -16.95
C ASP A 125 6.86 23.11 -17.39
N ASP A 126 6.90 21.81 -17.07
CA ASP A 126 7.85 20.79 -17.58
C ASP A 126 7.90 20.67 -19.10
N ALA A 127 6.86 21.09 -19.81
CA ALA A 127 6.83 20.92 -21.26
C ALA A 127 7.90 21.79 -21.94
N ILE A 128 8.68 21.22 -22.86
CA ILE A 128 9.67 21.94 -23.70
C ILE A 128 9.09 23.24 -24.32
N VAL A 129 7.81 23.22 -24.69
CA VAL A 129 7.13 24.40 -25.27
C VAL A 129 6.98 25.58 -24.30
N ASN A 130 7.01 25.31 -23.00
CA ASN A 130 6.93 26.27 -21.91
C ASN A 130 8.29 26.56 -21.26
N GLY A 131 9.38 25.98 -21.79
CA GLY A 131 10.74 26.23 -21.32
C GLY A 131 11.29 25.19 -20.35
N GLY A 132 10.53 24.14 -20.06
CA GLY A 132 11.00 22.96 -19.34
C GLY A 132 11.73 21.95 -20.22
N ASP A 133 11.97 20.75 -19.70
CA ASP A 133 12.78 19.72 -20.38
C ASP A 133 12.07 18.36 -20.61
N ASN A 134 10.82 18.20 -20.13
CA ASN A 134 10.01 16.98 -20.17
C ASN A 134 10.61 15.79 -19.38
N ASP A 135 11.46 16.03 -18.39
CA ASP A 135 12.00 14.97 -17.54
C ASP A 135 11.01 14.54 -16.43
N GLY A 136 9.97 15.35 -16.20
CA GLY A 136 8.94 15.07 -15.21
C GLY A 136 9.41 15.24 -13.76
N LYS A 137 10.51 15.94 -13.54
CA LYS A 137 11.03 16.39 -12.26
C LYS A 137 10.78 17.88 -12.09
N PHE A 138 11.06 18.36 -10.89
CA PHE A 138 10.99 19.78 -10.59
C PHE A 138 12.32 20.44 -10.95
N ASP A 139 12.26 21.48 -11.77
CA ASP A 139 13.38 22.40 -11.98
C ASP A 139 13.05 23.81 -11.47
N GLU A 140 14.05 24.52 -10.93
CA GLU A 140 13.86 25.88 -10.40
C GLU A 140 13.27 26.86 -11.43
N ASN A 141 13.55 26.67 -12.72
CA ASN A 141 12.99 27.50 -13.81
C ASN A 141 11.53 27.21 -14.15
N GLU A 142 10.96 26.14 -13.60
CA GLU A 142 9.58 25.70 -13.80
C GLU A 142 8.71 26.00 -12.57
N ALA A 143 9.32 26.50 -11.49
CA ALA A 143 8.67 26.85 -10.25
C ALA A 143 7.72 28.05 -10.40
N ASP A 144 6.55 27.96 -9.76
CA ASP A 144 5.71 29.11 -9.50
C ASP A 144 6.30 29.94 -8.33
N PRO A 145 6.82 31.17 -8.60
CA PRO A 145 7.44 32.00 -7.58
C PRO A 145 6.42 32.57 -6.58
N ASP A 146 5.12 32.56 -6.89
CA ASP A 146 4.07 33.06 -6.01
C ASP A 146 3.55 32.00 -5.03
N ALA A 147 3.89 30.73 -5.24
CA ALA A 147 3.45 29.62 -4.41
C ALA A 147 4.16 29.62 -3.05
N VAL A 148 3.38 29.42 -1.98
CA VAL A 148 3.87 29.40 -0.60
C VAL A 148 3.41 28.14 0.08
N GLY A 149 4.33 27.24 0.44
CA GLY A 149 3.95 25.95 1.02
C GLY A 149 5.08 24.94 1.12
N LEU A 150 4.68 23.71 1.42
CA LEU A 150 5.56 22.55 1.44
C LEU A 150 5.54 21.88 0.08
N VAL A 151 6.74 21.59 -0.42
CA VAL A 151 7.01 20.82 -1.63
C VAL A 151 7.63 19.50 -1.19
N ILE A 152 7.15 18.41 -1.76
CA ILE A 152 7.67 17.06 -1.55
C ILE A 152 8.06 16.55 -2.92
N GLU A 153 9.31 16.11 -3.05
CA GLU A 153 9.90 15.62 -4.29
C GLU A 153 10.31 14.16 -4.14
N ASP A 154 10.18 13.45 -5.26
CA ASP A 154 10.50 12.04 -5.42
C ASP A 154 9.99 11.19 -4.25
N PHE A 155 8.69 11.34 -3.97
CA PHE A 155 8.01 10.53 -2.98
C PHE A 155 7.55 9.21 -3.61
N ASP A 156 8.09 8.12 -3.11
CA ASP A 156 7.64 6.77 -3.42
C ASP A 156 6.90 6.22 -2.21
N PHE A 157 5.79 5.53 -2.43
CA PHE A 157 5.17 4.76 -1.36
C PHE A 157 4.51 3.48 -1.84
N GLY A 158 4.53 2.49 -0.96
CA GLY A 158 3.72 1.29 -1.03
C GLY A 158 2.85 1.18 0.21
N MET A 159 1.58 0.85 0.01
CA MET A 159 0.62 0.62 1.07
C MET A 159 -0.07 -0.71 0.84
N ALA A 160 -0.27 -1.49 1.91
CA ALA A 160 -1.00 -2.74 1.89
C ALA A 160 -2.13 -2.71 2.92
N ILE A 161 -3.31 -3.15 2.51
CA ILE A 161 -4.46 -3.43 3.37
C ILE A 161 -4.73 -4.92 3.26
N LEU A 162 -4.58 -5.64 4.37
CA LEU A 162 -4.77 -7.07 4.41
C LEU A 162 -5.98 -7.39 5.27
N LYS A 163 -6.89 -8.19 4.71
CA LYS A 163 -8.15 -8.55 5.35
C LYS A 163 -8.22 -10.07 5.51
N PRO A 164 -8.35 -10.59 6.73
CA PRO A 164 -8.56 -12.02 6.95
C PRO A 164 -9.73 -12.57 6.15
N VAL A 165 -9.55 -13.78 5.63
CA VAL A 165 -10.61 -14.52 4.95
C VAL A 165 -11.48 -15.31 5.95
N ASN A 166 -10.92 -15.60 7.13
CA ASN A 166 -11.68 -16.17 8.24
C ASN A 166 -12.65 -15.11 8.80
N ILE A 167 -13.95 -15.37 8.73
CA ILE A 167 -14.99 -14.44 9.18
C ILE A 167 -14.99 -14.17 10.69
N LEU A 168 -14.31 -15.00 11.47
CA LEU A 168 -14.13 -14.84 12.91
C LEU A 168 -12.88 -14.02 13.25
N ASP A 169 -11.99 -13.79 12.27
CA ASP A 169 -10.85 -12.90 12.41
C ASP A 169 -11.25 -11.47 12.02
N PHE A 170 -11.39 -10.61 13.02
CA PHE A 170 -11.74 -9.20 12.84
C PHE A 170 -10.51 -8.29 12.77
N GLY A 171 -9.30 -8.84 12.88
CA GLY A 171 -8.04 -8.12 12.80
C GLY A 171 -7.76 -7.68 11.36
N LYS A 172 -7.93 -6.39 11.05
CA LYS A 172 -7.50 -5.83 9.77
C LYS A 172 -6.08 -5.32 9.91
N TYR A 173 -5.27 -5.53 8.88
CA TYR A 173 -3.89 -5.09 8.87
C TYR A 173 -3.69 -3.98 7.86
N PHE A 174 -2.85 -3.02 8.24
CA PHE A 174 -2.49 -1.87 7.45
C PHE A 174 -0.98 -1.67 7.52
N SER A 175 -0.35 -1.61 6.36
CA SER A 175 1.08 -1.35 6.26
C SER A 175 1.33 -0.24 5.27
N LEU A 176 2.26 0.65 5.59
CA LEU A 176 2.70 1.71 4.70
C LEU A 176 4.21 1.83 4.82
N LYS A 177 4.87 1.88 3.68
CA LYS A 177 6.26 2.27 3.57
C LYS A 177 6.34 3.36 2.53
N GLY A 178 6.95 4.47 2.89
CA GLY A 178 7.16 5.57 1.96
C GLY A 178 8.51 6.22 2.18
N SER A 179 9.12 6.69 1.10
CA SER A 179 10.35 7.44 1.12
C SER A 179 10.20 8.70 0.28
N ALA A 180 10.75 9.81 0.75
CA ALA A 180 10.88 11.04 -0.04
C ALA A 180 12.35 11.44 -0.10
N GLU A 181 12.81 11.86 -1.28
CA GLU A 181 14.16 12.40 -1.43
C GLU A 181 14.26 13.74 -0.72
N GLN A 182 13.28 14.63 -0.94
CA GLN A 182 13.32 15.98 -0.40
C GLN A 182 11.93 16.49 0.04
N ILE A 183 11.90 17.22 1.15
CA ILE A 183 10.79 18.09 1.55
C ILE A 183 11.33 19.49 1.79
N SER A 184 10.76 20.48 1.11
CA SER A 184 11.22 21.86 1.14
C SER A 184 10.06 22.83 1.43
N LEU A 185 10.35 23.90 2.17
CA LEU A 185 9.43 25.04 2.35
C LEU A 185 9.78 26.13 1.34
N VAL A 186 8.81 26.55 0.54
CA VAL A 186 8.98 27.55 -0.52
C VAL A 186 8.10 28.79 -0.28
N GLY A 187 8.50 29.91 -0.87
CA GLY A 187 7.72 31.15 -0.87
C GLY A 187 7.68 31.92 0.45
N ILE A 188 8.55 31.61 1.41
CA ILE A 188 8.72 32.37 2.66
C ILE A 188 10.13 32.94 2.73
N ASP A 189 10.24 34.25 2.53
CA ASP A 189 11.51 34.97 2.66
C ASP A 189 12.12 34.78 4.06
N ASP A 190 13.44 34.66 4.12
CA ASP A 190 14.23 34.49 5.35
C ASP A 190 13.95 33.21 6.18
N VAL A 191 13.12 32.28 5.68
CA VAL A 191 12.84 30.99 6.33
C VAL A 191 13.17 29.85 5.38
N THR A 192 14.14 29.02 5.76
CA THR A 192 14.48 27.80 5.03
C THR A 192 14.17 26.58 5.89
N LEU A 193 13.36 25.68 5.35
CA LEU A 193 13.19 24.32 5.87
C LEU A 193 13.46 23.37 4.71
N SER A 194 14.37 22.43 4.94
CA SER A 194 14.66 21.33 4.04
C SER A 194 14.88 20.07 4.87
N ALA A 195 14.31 18.97 4.42
CA ALA A 195 14.57 17.64 4.94
C ALA A 195 14.91 16.72 3.77
N GLU A 196 15.96 15.92 3.95
CA GLU A 196 16.45 14.98 2.96
C GLU A 196 16.26 13.56 3.46
N SER A 197 15.98 12.63 2.54
CA SER A 197 15.89 11.18 2.83
C SER A 197 14.92 10.85 3.96
N LEU A 198 13.65 11.22 3.78
CA LEU A 198 12.60 10.81 4.71
C LEU A 198 12.24 9.34 4.46
N LEU A 199 12.17 8.54 5.52
CA LEU A 199 11.59 7.21 5.51
C LEU A 199 10.45 7.15 6.52
N VAL A 200 9.28 6.67 6.08
CA VAL A 200 8.11 6.43 6.92
C VAL A 200 7.73 4.96 6.79
N GLU A 201 7.65 4.28 7.92
CA GLU A 201 7.21 2.89 8.00
C GLU A 201 6.11 2.78 9.07
N VAL A 202 4.99 2.22 8.67
CA VAL A 202 3.81 2.01 9.51
C VAL A 202 3.40 0.54 9.33
N ASN A 203 3.16 -0.14 10.44
CA ASN A 203 2.62 -1.48 10.48
C ASN A 203 1.64 -1.56 11.64
N LEU A 204 0.35 -1.66 11.31
CA LEU A 204 -0.76 -1.55 12.26
C LEU A 204 -1.76 -2.68 12.07
N SER A 205 -2.48 -2.99 13.14
CA SER A 205 -3.67 -3.83 13.09
C SER A 205 -4.83 -3.21 13.88
N SER A 206 -6.05 -3.63 13.55
CA SER A 206 -7.24 -3.26 14.30
C SER A 206 -7.61 -4.32 15.34
N PRO A 207 -8.11 -3.93 16.53
CA PRO A 207 -8.35 -2.56 16.96
C PRO A 207 -7.05 -1.86 17.36
N ASN A 208 -7.01 -0.54 17.14
CA ASN A 208 -5.95 0.32 17.62
C ASN A 208 -6.46 1.29 18.68
N VAL A 209 -5.59 1.68 19.61
CA VAL A 209 -5.85 2.70 20.64
C VAL A 209 -4.68 3.67 20.64
N TYR A 210 -4.94 4.92 20.25
CA TYR A 210 -3.90 5.96 20.10
C TYR A 210 -2.71 5.53 19.20
N GLY A 211 -2.97 4.76 18.15
CA GLY A 211 -1.93 4.26 17.23
C GLY A 211 -1.21 3.00 17.70
N LEU A 212 -1.58 2.46 18.87
CA LEU A 212 -1.08 1.16 19.35
C LEU A 212 -2.02 0.05 18.86
N SER A 213 -1.49 -0.90 18.10
CA SER A 213 -2.20 -2.11 17.67
C SER A 213 -2.43 -3.01 18.88
N LEU A 214 -3.68 -3.22 19.29
CA LEU A 214 -3.97 -4.12 20.42
C LEU A 214 -3.90 -5.59 20.02
N PHE A 215 -4.12 -5.90 18.75
CA PHE A 215 -3.97 -7.23 18.19
C PHE A 215 -2.59 -7.39 17.54
N PRO A 216 -2.15 -8.64 17.31
CA PRO A 216 -0.99 -8.91 16.48
C PRO A 216 -0.98 -8.12 15.16
N VAL A 217 0.22 -7.84 14.67
CA VAL A 217 0.49 -7.15 13.38
C VAL A 217 1.14 -8.12 12.40
N ILE A 218 1.22 -7.77 11.11
CA ILE A 218 1.88 -8.62 10.13
C ILE A 218 3.39 -8.63 10.37
N ASP A 219 4.00 -9.81 10.37
CA ASP A 219 5.44 -9.98 10.42
C ASP A 219 5.98 -10.23 9.01
N TYR A 220 6.32 -9.15 8.31
CA TYR A 220 6.89 -9.23 6.96
C TYR A 220 8.22 -9.98 6.93
N ALA A 221 9.07 -9.78 7.94
CA ALA A 221 10.40 -10.38 7.97
C ALA A 221 10.33 -11.91 8.14
N SER A 222 9.40 -12.40 8.96
CA SER A 222 9.18 -13.84 9.12
C SER A 222 8.31 -14.45 8.00
N THR A 223 7.47 -13.64 7.35
CA THR A 223 6.68 -14.08 6.20
C THR A 223 7.54 -14.25 4.95
N PHE A 224 8.48 -13.33 4.74
CA PHE A 224 9.39 -13.30 3.61
C PHE A 224 10.86 -13.31 4.10
N PRO A 225 11.35 -14.47 4.57
CA PRO A 225 12.65 -14.58 5.24
C PRO A 225 13.87 -14.46 4.30
N ASP A 226 13.66 -14.45 2.98
CA ASP A 226 14.72 -14.22 2.00
C ASP A 226 14.81 -12.72 1.65
N ASP A 227 15.73 -12.02 2.31
CA ASP A 227 16.30 -10.67 2.05
C ASP A 227 15.55 -9.75 1.04
N GLU A 228 14.33 -9.34 1.37
CA GLU A 228 13.48 -8.45 0.57
C GLU A 228 13.87 -6.95 0.68
N ARG A 229 15.00 -6.54 0.11
CA ARG A 229 15.07 -5.16 -0.40
C ARG A 229 14.37 -5.00 -1.77
N GLU A 230 13.88 -6.10 -2.36
CA GLU A 230 13.49 -6.18 -3.77
C GLU A 230 12.12 -6.84 -4.05
N GLU A 231 11.56 -7.69 -3.19
CA GLU A 231 10.46 -8.58 -3.65
C GLU A 231 9.05 -7.97 -3.57
N LEU A 232 8.78 -7.05 -2.64
CA LEU A 232 7.47 -6.39 -2.60
C LEU A 232 7.23 -5.43 -3.78
N PHE A 233 8.29 -4.99 -4.47
CA PHE A 233 8.22 -4.00 -5.57
C PHE A 233 8.53 -4.59 -6.97
N ASN A 234 9.22 -5.73 -7.08
CA ASN A 234 9.44 -6.38 -8.38
C ASN A 234 8.17 -7.00 -8.99
N VAL A 235 7.12 -7.23 -8.19
CA VAL A 235 5.80 -7.62 -8.71
C VAL A 235 5.05 -6.41 -9.30
N VAL A 236 5.34 -5.18 -8.85
CA VAL A 236 4.61 -3.96 -9.23
C VAL A 236 5.30 -3.18 -10.36
N ALA A 237 6.60 -3.36 -10.57
CA ALA A 237 7.41 -2.62 -11.54
C ALA A 237 7.64 -3.31 -12.91
N ALA A 238 6.82 -4.31 -13.28
CA ALA A 238 6.81 -4.91 -14.62
C ALA A 238 5.47 -4.71 -15.35
#